data_AF-A0A172UGK8-F1
#
_entry.id   AF-A0A172UGK8-F1
#
_cell.length_a   1.000
_cell.length_b   1.000
_cell.length_c   1.000
_cell.angle_alpha   90.00
_cell.angle_beta   90.00
_cell.angle_gamma   90.00
#
_symmetry.space_group_name_H-M   'P 1'
#
loop_
_entity.id
_entity.type
_entity.pdbx_description
1 polymer ?
#
loop_
_entity_poly.entity_id
_entity_poly.type
_entity_poly.pdbx_seq_one_letter_code
_entity_poly.pdbx_strand_id
1 'polypeptide(L)'
;MNESTLARVERVCAEFVTKGHPITFTAVAEQAQIGRATLYRDPQLRAIVDEHRTRQTDARTLSGLATELAHLRTAVEALAKIVKRHEEQLRKITKSPHRR
;
A
#
# COMPACT_ATOMS: atom_id res chain seq x y z
N MET A 1 21.59 8.14 14.15
CA MET A 1 21.81 7.06 13.15
C MET A 1 21.58 7.68 11.79
N ASN A 2 22.61 7.74 10.94
CA ASN A 2 22.48 8.31 9.60
C ASN A 2 21.69 7.32 8.73
N GLU A 3 20.48 7.70 8.33
CA GLU A 3 19.69 6.95 7.36
C GLU A 3 20.47 6.84 6.05
N SER A 4 20.52 5.67 5.44
CA SER A 4 21.16 5.51 4.13
C SER A 4 20.36 6.27 3.08
N THR A 5 21.05 6.80 2.07
CA THR A 5 20.39 7.48 0.95
C THR A 5 19.33 6.60 0.30
N LEU A 6 19.58 5.29 0.26
CA LEU A 6 18.65 4.28 -0.27
C LEU A 6 17.36 4.21 0.56
N ALA A 7 17.46 4.06 1.88
CA ALA A 7 16.29 3.97 2.76
C ALA A 7 15.44 5.26 2.70
N ARG A 8 16.10 6.42 2.58
CA ARG A 8 15.42 7.70 2.39
C ARG A 8 14.65 7.77 1.08
N VAL A 9 15.24 7.31 -0.02
CA VAL A 9 14.58 7.28 -1.34
C VAL A 9 13.40 6.31 -1.33
N GLU A 10 13.56 5.12 -0.75
CA GLU A 10 12.49 4.12 -0.61
C GLU A 10 11.31 4.68 0.18
N ARG A 11 11.58 5.32 1.32
CA ARG A 11 10.55 5.98 2.15
C ARG A 11 9.81 7.09 1.39
N VAL A 12 10.52 7.93 0.65
CA VAL A 12 9.91 8.99 -0.17
C VAL A 12 9.00 8.41 -1.26
N CYS A 13 9.44 7.34 -1.93
CA CYS A 13 8.62 6.63 -2.91
C CYS A 13 7.34 6.06 -2.27
N ALA A 14 7.44 5.45 -1.08
CA ALA A 14 6.29 4.94 -0.35
C ALA A 14 5.30 6.07 0.03
N GLU A 15 5.80 7.21 0.51
CA GLU A 15 4.96 8.37 0.80
C GLU A 15 4.20 8.88 -0.43
N PHE A 16 4.83 8.88 -1.60
CA PHE A 16 4.19 9.31 -2.84
C PHE A 16 3.07 8.37 -3.26
N VAL A 17 3.26 7.05 -3.08
CA VAL A 17 2.19 6.05 -3.27
C VAL A 17 1.03 6.34 -2.33
N THR A 18 1.29 6.50 -1.03
CA THR A 18 0.24 6.76 -0.02
C THR A 18 -0.52 8.06 -0.30
N LYS A 19 0.18 9.12 -0.73
CA LYS A 19 -0.42 10.43 -1.05
C LYS A 19 -0.98 10.49 -2.48
N GLY A 20 -0.88 9.40 -3.27
CA GLY A 20 -1.28 9.38 -4.67
C GLY A 20 -0.49 10.34 -5.59
N HIS A 21 0.67 10.82 -5.16
CA HIS A 21 1.50 11.75 -5.93
C HIS A 21 2.27 11.01 -7.03
N PRO A 22 2.42 11.58 -8.24
CA PRO A 22 3.22 10.96 -9.30
C PRO A 22 4.68 10.75 -8.89
N ILE A 23 5.17 9.53 -9.01
CA ILE A 23 6.58 9.18 -8.76
C ILE A 23 7.40 9.57 -9.99
N THR A 24 8.18 10.64 -9.84
CA THR A 24 9.13 11.10 -10.85
C THR A 24 10.51 11.27 -10.23
N PHE A 25 11.55 11.09 -11.04
CA PHE A 25 12.94 11.24 -10.61
C PHE A 25 13.22 12.63 -10.00
N THR A 26 12.62 13.68 -10.58
CA THR A 26 12.76 15.06 -10.09
C THR A 26 12.11 15.23 -8.72
N ALA A 27 10.85 14.83 -8.57
CA ALA A 27 10.13 14.98 -7.31
C ALA A 27 10.70 14.11 -6.18
N VAL A 28 11.17 12.90 -6.50
CA VAL A 28 11.88 12.05 -5.53
C VAL A 28 13.20 12.68 -5.10
N ALA A 29 13.99 13.22 -6.03
CA ALA A 29 15.26 13.88 -5.71
C ALA A 29 15.06 15.11 -4.81
N GLU A 30 14.04 15.92 -5.09
CA GLU A 30 13.66 17.09 -4.28
C GLU A 30 13.23 16.67 -2.86
N GLN A 31 12.30 15.72 -2.75
CA GLN A 31 11.77 15.29 -1.47
C GLN A 31 12.79 14.48 -0.64
N ALA A 32 13.64 13.68 -1.29
CA ALA A 32 14.72 12.94 -0.65
C ALA A 32 15.96 13.81 -0.41
N GLN A 33 15.96 15.09 -0.81
CA GLN A 33 17.09 16.02 -0.68
C GLN A 33 18.41 15.41 -1.19
N ILE A 34 18.38 14.91 -2.42
CA ILE A 34 19.56 14.43 -3.14
C ILE A 34 19.65 15.06 -4.52
N GLY A 35 20.87 15.22 -5.03
CA GLY A 35 21.06 15.68 -6.38
C GLY A 35 20.48 14.68 -7.39
N ARG A 36 19.75 15.15 -8.40
CA ARG A 36 19.25 14.29 -9.49
C ARG A 36 20.38 13.50 -10.15
N ALA A 37 21.56 14.11 -10.29
CA ALA A 37 22.74 13.45 -10.85
C ALA A 37 23.16 12.22 -10.03
N THR A 38 23.08 12.29 -8.69
CA THR A 38 23.34 11.15 -7.81
C THR A 38 22.31 10.06 -8.01
N LEU A 39 21.03 10.42 -8.07
CA LEU A 39 19.92 9.48 -8.28
C LEU A 39 19.97 8.80 -9.66
N TYR A 40 20.47 9.48 -10.69
CA TYR A 40 20.68 8.89 -12.03
C TYR A 40 21.96 8.05 -12.15
N ARG A 41 23.02 8.41 -11.42
CA ARG A 41 24.33 7.74 -11.50
C ARG A 41 24.39 6.47 -10.66
N ASP A 42 23.63 6.39 -9.58
CA ASP A 42 23.53 5.19 -8.74
C ASP A 42 22.48 4.22 -9.31
N PRO A 43 22.89 3.04 -9.82
CA PRO A 43 21.95 2.07 -10.40
C PRO A 43 20.92 1.56 -9.40
N GLN A 44 21.26 1.46 -8.10
CA GLN A 44 20.34 0.98 -7.08
C GLN A 44 19.26 2.01 -6.79
N LEU A 45 19.63 3.29 -6.65
CA LEU A 45 18.66 4.37 -6.46
C LEU A 45 17.73 4.49 -7.67
N ARG A 46 18.29 4.38 -8.88
CA ARG A 46 17.51 4.40 -10.11
C ARG A 46 16.50 3.25 -10.17
N ALA A 47 16.94 2.02 -9.85
CA ALA A 47 16.08 0.84 -9.88
C ALA A 47 14.87 0.96 -8.95
N ILE A 48 15.07 1.46 -7.72
CA ILE A 48 13.98 1.66 -6.76
C ILE A 48 12.94 2.64 -7.30
N VAL A 49 13.37 3.79 -7.82
CA VAL A 49 12.46 4.79 -8.37
C VAL A 49 11.72 4.26 -9.60
N ASP A 50 12.40 3.55 -10.49
CA ASP A 50 11.80 2.95 -11.67
C ASP A 50 10.77 1.86 -11.31
N GLU A 51 11.04 1.00 -10.32
CA GLU A 51 10.10 -0.01 -9.84
C GLU A 51 8.83 0.64 -9.28
N HIS A 52 8.98 1.58 -8.36
CA HIS A 52 7.84 2.27 -7.75
C HIS A 52 7.00 3.04 -8.78
N ARG A 53 7.65 3.71 -9.74
CA ARG A 53 6.97 4.39 -10.84
C ARG A 53 6.19 3.42 -11.73
N THR A 54 6.77 2.27 -12.05
CA THR A 54 6.12 1.25 -12.89
C THR A 54 4.90 0.69 -12.18
N ARG A 55 5.07 0.28 -10.92
CA ARG A 55 3.98 -0.20 -10.06
C ARG A 55 2.86 0.82 -9.91
N GLN A 56 3.19 2.11 -9.75
CA GLN A 56 2.18 3.18 -9.69
C GLN A 56 1.45 3.36 -11.03
N THR A 57 2.17 3.26 -12.14
CA THR A 57 1.57 3.36 -13.48
C THR A 57 0.58 2.21 -13.68
N ASP A 58 0.98 0.99 -13.34
CA ASP A 58 0.13 -0.20 -13.39
C ASP A 58 -1.10 -0.05 -12.49
N ALA A 59 -0.92 0.41 -11.25
CA ALA A 59 -2.02 0.68 -10.31
C ALA A 59 -2.99 1.76 -10.82
N ARG A 60 -2.47 2.78 -11.53
CA ARG A 60 -3.29 3.83 -12.17
C ARG A 60 -3.97 3.40 -13.46
N THR A 61 -3.63 2.26 -14.05
CA THR A 61 -4.41 1.72 -15.17
C THR A 61 -5.79 1.27 -14.66
N LEU A 62 -6.80 1.31 -15.53
CA LEU A 62 -8.13 0.75 -15.23
C LEU A 62 -8.06 -0.71 -14.77
N SER A 63 -7.07 -1.47 -15.25
CA SER A 63 -6.83 -2.85 -14.80
C SER A 63 -6.33 -2.91 -13.36
N GLY A 64 -5.37 -2.05 -12.98
CA GLY A 64 -4.89 -1.97 -11.60
C GLY A 64 -5.97 -1.59 -10.61
N LEU A 65 -6.77 -0.57 -10.95
CA LEU A 65 -7.93 -0.15 -10.16
C LEU A 65 -8.99 -1.26 -10.05
N ALA A 66 -9.24 -2.01 -11.13
CA ALA A 66 -10.17 -3.14 -11.11
C ALA A 66 -9.67 -4.28 -10.20
N THR A 67 -8.37 -4.56 -10.20
CA THR A 67 -7.75 -5.56 -9.31
C THR A 67 -7.85 -5.13 -7.84
N GLU A 68 -7.55 -3.88 -7.51
CA GLU A 68 -7.69 -3.35 -6.14
C GLU A 68 -9.14 -3.40 -5.66
N LEU A 69 -10.10 -3.02 -6.51
CA LEU A 69 -11.52 -3.11 -6.19
C LEU A 69 -11.96 -4.57 -5.94
N ALA A 70 -11.47 -5.51 -6.74
CA ALA A 70 -11.76 -6.94 -6.56
C ALA A 70 -11.20 -7.47 -5.23
N HIS A 71 -9.98 -7.07 -4.85
CA HIS A 71 -9.39 -7.42 -3.56
C HIS A 71 -10.17 -6.82 -2.39
N LEU A 72 -10.56 -5.55 -2.48
CA LEU A 72 -11.35 -4.90 -1.44
C LEU A 72 -12.71 -5.57 -1.27
N ARG A 73 -13.40 -5.89 -2.36
CA ARG A 73 -14.66 -6.64 -2.33
C ARG A 73 -14.50 -8.00 -1.64
N THR A 74 -13.44 -8.72 -1.96
CA THR A 74 -13.14 -10.02 -1.34
C THR A 74 -12.92 -9.88 0.17
N ALA A 75 -12.17 -8.87 0.60
CA ALA A 75 -11.94 -8.60 2.02
C ALA A 75 -13.23 -8.24 2.76
N VAL A 76 -14.08 -7.40 2.16
CA VAL A 76 -15.39 -7.04 2.74
C VAL A 76 -16.31 -8.25 2.86
N GLU A 77 -16.36 -9.11 1.85
CA GLU A 77 -17.15 -10.34 1.89
C GLU A 77 -16.65 -11.31 2.98
N ALA A 78 -15.34 -11.40 3.19
CA ALA A 78 -14.77 -12.19 4.28
C ALA A 78 -15.16 -11.63 5.66
N LEU A 79 -15.08 -10.31 5.85
CA LEU A 79 -15.51 -9.65 7.08
C LEU A 79 -17.00 -9.87 7.36
N ALA A 80 -17.86 -9.76 6.34
CA ALA A 80 -19.30 -10.01 6.47
C ALA A 80 -19.60 -11.44 6.95
N LYS A 81 -18.86 -12.44 6.45
CA LYS A 81 -18.98 -13.84 6.90
C LYS A 81 -18.56 -14.01 8.36
N ILE A 82 -17.47 -13.37 8.76
CA ILE A 82 -16.99 -13.39 10.15
C ILE A 82 -18.03 -12.76 11.09
N VAL A 83 -18.57 -11.59 10.73
CA VAL A 83 -19.59 -10.90 11.53
C VAL A 83 -20.85 -11.77 11.67
N LYS A 84 -21.38 -12.34 10.59
CA LYS A 84 -22.52 -13.27 10.66
C LYS A 84 -22.28 -14.43 11.62
N ARG A 85 -21.09 -15.05 11.54
CA ARG A 85 -20.73 -16.16 12.43
C ARG A 85 -20.70 -15.71 13.90
N HIS A 86 -20.12 -14.55 14.18
CA HIS A 86 -20.10 -14.00 15.53
C HIS A 86 -21.51 -13.71 16.05
N GLU A 87 -22.38 -13.11 15.24
CA GLU A 87 -23.78 -12.85 15.60
C GLU A 87 -24.55 -14.15 15.90
N GLU A 88 -24.33 -15.20 15.11
CA GLU A 88 -24.93 -16.52 15.35
C GLU A 88 -24.44 -17.16 16.65
N GLN A 89 -23.14 -17.04 16.95
CA GLN A 89 -22.58 -17.53 18.21
C GLN A 89 -23.15 -16.79 19.41
N LEU A 90 -23.23 -15.45 19.34
CA LEU A 90 -23.86 -14.64 20.37
C LEU A 90 -25.32 -15.03 20.55
N ARG A 91 -26.10 -15.19 19.46
CA ARG A 91 -27.49 -15.65 19.55
C ARG A 91 -27.62 -17.00 20.26
N LYS A 92 -26.73 -17.97 20.01
CA LYS A 92 -26.77 -19.28 20.68
C LYS A 92 -26.48 -19.17 22.19
N ILE A 93 -25.52 -18.32 22.57
CA ILE A 93 -25.17 -18.10 23.97
C ILE A 93 -26.31 -17.36 24.69
N THR A 94 -26.85 -16.29 24.09
CA THR A 94 -27.94 -15.50 24.68
C THR A 94 -29.29 -16.24 24.67
N LYS A 95 -29.56 -17.10 23.68
CA LYS A 95 -30.73 -18.00 23.64
C LYS A 95 -30.56 -19.29 24.45
N SER A 96 -29.42 -19.49 25.10
CA SER A 96 -29.24 -20.53 26.11
C SER A 96 -29.35 -19.95 27.53
N PRO A 97 -30.44 -19.24 27.93
CA PRO A 97 -30.64 -18.94 29.33
C PRO A 97 -31.15 -20.20 30.04
N HIS A 98 -30.40 -20.61 31.05
CA HIS A 98 -30.88 -21.31 32.25
C HIS A 98 -31.73 -22.57 32.03
N ARG A 99 -31.08 -23.70 31.74
CA ARG A 99 -31.57 -25.00 32.19
C ARG A 99 -30.95 -25.25 33.58
N ARG A 100 -31.57 -24.70 34.62
CA ARG A 100 -31.43 -25.17 36.00
C ARG A 100 -32.72 -25.85 36.40
#